data_AF-A0A5N4D9P4-F1
#
_entry.id   AF-A0A5N4D9P4-F1
#
_cell.length_a   1.000
_cell.length_b   1.000
_cell.length_c   1.000
_cell.angle_alpha   90.00
_cell.angle_beta   90.00
_cell.angle_gamma   90.00
#
_symmetry.space_group_name_H-M   'P 1'
#
loop_
_entity.id
_entity.type
_entity.pdbx_description
1 polymer ?
#
loop_
_entity_poly.entity_id
_entity_poly.type
_entity_poly.pdbx_seq_one_letter_code
_entity_poly.pdbx_strand_id
1 'polypeptide(L)'
;MHAPGKGLSQLALPYCRSVPTWLKLTSNDVKEQIYKLAKKGLTPSHISVSLRDSHGVAQVCFVTGNKILRILKSRELASDLPEDLHHLIKKAVAVRSILRGTGRLKMLNSI
;
A
#
# COMPACT_ATOMS: atom_id res chain seq x y z
N MET A 1 9.73 9.26 -12.95
CA MET A 1 11.08 9.44 -12.38
C MET A 1 12.16 8.98 -13.35
N HIS A 2 12.13 7.75 -13.87
CA HIS A 2 13.15 7.26 -14.82
C HIS A 2 12.78 7.43 -16.31
N ALA A 3 11.55 7.84 -16.60
CA ALA A 3 11.08 8.15 -17.95
C ALA A 3 10.75 9.65 -18.05
N PRO A 4 10.84 10.26 -19.26
CA PRO A 4 10.64 11.70 -19.46
C PRO A 4 9.18 12.17 -19.35
N GLY A 5 8.22 11.27 -19.17
CA GLY A 5 6.79 11.61 -19.07
C GLY A 5 6.44 12.43 -17.83
N LYS A 6 5.62 13.48 -18.01
CA LYS A 6 5.12 14.40 -16.97
C LYS A 6 3.64 14.11 -16.66
N GLY A 7 3.33 12.91 -16.19
CA GLY A 7 1.96 12.54 -15.81
C GLY A 7 1.45 13.35 -14.60
N LEU A 8 0.17 13.72 -14.61
CA LEU A 8 -0.50 14.50 -13.56
C LEU A 8 -1.41 13.67 -12.64
N SER A 9 -1.47 12.35 -12.82
CA SER A 9 -2.36 11.47 -12.06
C SER A 9 -1.96 11.41 -10.58
N GLN A 10 -2.78 12.00 -9.72
CA GLN A 10 -2.60 11.99 -8.27
C GLN A 10 -3.96 11.95 -7.54
N LEU A 11 -3.96 11.43 -6.32
CA LEU A 11 -5.12 11.50 -5.43
C LEU A 11 -5.39 12.95 -5.01
N ALA A 12 -6.59 13.45 -5.31
CA ALA A 12 -7.09 14.71 -4.78
C ALA A 12 -7.87 14.44 -3.48
N LEU A 13 -7.27 14.77 -2.34
CA LEU A 13 -7.93 14.60 -1.04
C LEU A 13 -8.99 15.70 -0.83
N PRO A 14 -10.13 15.39 -0.20
CA PRO A 14 -11.14 16.40 0.11
C PRO A 14 -10.58 17.47 1.04
N TYR A 15 -11.11 18.69 0.92
CA TYR A 15 -10.75 19.80 1.79
C TYR A 15 -11.12 19.51 3.25
N CYS A 16 -12.36 19.07 3.49
CA CYS A 16 -12.84 18.69 4.82
C CYS A 16 -12.11 17.46 5.34
N ARG A 17 -11.49 17.58 6.51
CA ARG A 17 -10.69 16.53 7.18
C ARG A 17 -11.42 15.89 8.38
N SER A 18 -12.69 16.24 8.59
CA SER A 18 -13.53 15.69 9.64
C SER A 18 -14.13 14.34 9.23
N VAL A 19 -14.59 13.57 10.22
CA VAL A 19 -15.32 12.33 9.97
C VAL A 19 -16.66 12.67 9.30
N PRO A 20 -17.01 12.02 8.17
CA PRO A 20 -18.29 12.27 7.52
C PRO A 20 -19.45 11.79 8.39
N THR A 21 -20.55 12.56 8.40
CA THR A 21 -21.70 12.36 9.30
C THR A 21 -22.41 11.01 9.09
N TRP A 22 -22.35 10.44 7.87
CA TRP A 22 -22.95 9.15 7.56
C TRP A 22 -22.13 7.95 8.04
N LEU A 23 -20.88 8.16 8.46
CA LEU A 23 -20.02 7.07 8.92
C LEU A 23 -20.33 6.73 10.38
N LYS A 24 -21.01 5.61 10.60
CA LYS A 24 -21.36 5.09 11.94
C LYS A 24 -20.24 4.28 12.61
N LEU A 25 -19.17 3.98 11.87
CA LEU A 25 -18.05 3.18 12.36
C LEU A 25 -17.23 3.97 13.40
N THR A 26 -17.00 3.36 14.56
CA THR A 26 -16.15 3.98 15.57
C THR A 26 -14.67 3.80 15.23
N SER A 27 -13.82 4.61 15.87
CA SER A 27 -12.36 4.49 15.69
C SER A 27 -11.79 3.15 16.16
N ASN A 28 -12.47 2.46 17.09
CA ASN A 28 -12.07 1.14 17.56
C ASN A 28 -12.43 0.05 16.56
N ASP A 29 -13.63 0.06 15.99
CA ASP A 29 -14.05 -0.89 14.95
C ASP A 29 -13.08 -0.86 13.76
N VAL A 30 -12.69 0.35 13.32
CA VAL A 30 -11.75 0.52 12.22
C VAL A 30 -10.37 -0.07 12.55
N LYS A 31 -9.88 0.11 13.79
CA LYS A 31 -8.61 -0.51 14.23
C LYS A 31 -8.72 -2.04 14.22
N GLU A 32 -9.81 -2.61 14.71
CA GLU A 32 -10.01 -4.06 14.70
C GLU A 32 -10.04 -4.63 13.28
N GLN A 33 -10.73 -3.94 12.35
CA GLN A 33 -10.73 -4.27 10.93
C GLN A 33 -9.30 -4.30 10.37
N ILE A 34 -8.50 -3.27 10.66
CA ILE A 34 -7.10 -3.16 10.22
C ILE A 34 -6.28 -4.34 10.74
N TYR A 35 -6.43 -4.69 12.03
CA TYR A 35 -5.69 -5.82 12.60
C TYR A 35 -6.11 -7.16 11.98
N LYS A 36 -7.40 -7.36 11.72
CA LYS A 36 -7.92 -8.56 11.05
C LYS A 36 -7.35 -8.70 9.64
N LEU A 37 -7.29 -7.60 8.87
CA LEU A 37 -6.74 -7.60 7.52
C LEU A 37 -5.21 -7.75 7.52
N ALA A 38 -4.52 -7.17 8.49
CA ALA A 38 -3.08 -7.34 8.66
C ALA A 38 -2.70 -8.78 9.01
N LYS A 39 -3.47 -9.45 9.88
CA LYS A 39 -3.28 -10.89 10.19
C LYS A 39 -3.51 -11.80 8.99
N LYS A 40 -4.32 -11.39 8.01
CA LYS A 40 -4.47 -12.10 6.73
C LYS A 40 -3.25 -11.93 5.80
N GLY A 41 -2.26 -11.11 6.18
CA GLY A 41 -1.07 -10.84 5.38
C GLY A 41 -1.27 -9.79 4.28
N LEU A 42 -2.34 -8.98 4.36
CA LEU A 42 -2.54 -7.89 3.40
C LEU A 42 -1.57 -6.75 3.67
N THR A 43 -1.09 -6.13 2.59
CA THR A 43 -0.17 -5.00 2.69
C THR A 43 -0.91 -3.72 3.11
N PRO A 44 -0.26 -2.77 3.81
CA PRO A 44 -0.94 -1.61 4.35
C PRO A 44 -1.62 -0.75 3.27
N SER A 45 -1.03 -0.66 2.07
CA SER A 45 -1.67 -0.02 0.92
C SER A 45 -2.96 -0.74 0.51
N HIS A 46 -2.95 -2.07 0.44
CA HIS A 46 -4.13 -2.88 0.11
C HIS A 46 -5.23 -2.79 1.17
N ILE A 47 -4.84 -2.78 2.46
CA ILE A 47 -5.78 -2.60 3.58
C ILE A 47 -6.53 -1.28 3.42
N SER A 48 -5.83 -0.19 3.08
CA SER A 48 -6.44 1.12 2.91
C SER A 48 -7.48 1.16 1.79
N VAL A 49 -7.24 0.45 0.69
CA VAL A 49 -8.15 0.32 -0.46
C VAL A 49 -9.37 -0.51 -0.06
N SER A 50 -9.17 -1.67 0.57
CA SER A 50 -10.27 -2.53 1.03
C SER A 50 -11.17 -1.85 2.07
N LEU A 51 -10.61 -1.00 2.94
CA LEU A 51 -11.40 -0.20 3.88
C LEU A 51 -12.26 0.85 3.18
N ARG A 52 -11.76 1.44 2.10
CA ARG A 52 -12.51 2.41 1.30
C ARG A 52 -13.65 1.73 0.53
N ASP A 53 -13.34 0.64 -0.15
CA ASP A 53 -14.27 0.00 -1.09
C ASP A 53 -15.30 -0.87 -0.37
N SER A 54 -14.92 -1.59 0.69
CA SER A 54 -15.84 -2.51 1.38
C SER A 54 -16.51 -1.90 2.61
N HIS A 55 -15.88 -0.94 3.28
CA HIS A 55 -16.36 -0.40 4.57
C HIS A 55 -16.76 1.09 4.49
N GLY A 56 -16.57 1.75 3.33
CA GLY A 56 -16.90 3.16 3.14
C GLY A 56 -16.01 4.14 3.91
N VAL A 57 -14.86 3.70 4.43
CA VAL A 57 -13.92 4.56 5.16
C VAL A 57 -13.02 5.29 4.16
N ALA A 58 -13.33 6.55 3.87
CA ALA A 58 -12.56 7.34 2.90
C ALA A 58 -11.07 7.45 3.25
N GLN A 59 -10.76 7.90 4.48
CA GLN A 59 -9.38 8.00 4.94
C GLN A 59 -9.26 7.64 6.42
N VAL A 60 -8.43 6.64 6.73
CA VAL A 60 -8.22 6.13 8.09
C VAL A 60 -7.73 7.21 9.05
N CYS A 61 -6.95 8.18 8.55
CA CYS A 61 -6.48 9.29 9.38
C CYS A 61 -7.60 10.17 9.93
N PHE A 62 -8.73 10.32 9.24
CA PHE A 62 -9.81 11.18 9.70
C PHE A 62 -10.59 10.54 10.85
N VAL A 63 -10.72 9.20 10.83
CA VAL A 63 -11.47 8.46 11.86
C VAL A 63 -10.59 8.15 13.06
N THR A 64 -9.34 7.75 12.82
CA THR A 64 -8.46 7.20 13.86
C THR A 64 -7.39 8.19 14.35
N GLY A 65 -7.20 9.33 13.65
CA GLY A 65 -6.16 10.31 13.95
C GLY A 65 -4.73 9.87 13.60
N ASN A 66 -4.53 8.61 13.22
CA ASN A 66 -3.22 8.02 12.92
C ASN A 66 -3.22 7.37 11.53
N LYS A 67 -2.03 7.31 10.90
CA LYS A 67 -1.82 6.55 9.66
C LYS A 67 -1.79 5.04 9.96
N ILE A 68 -2.20 4.23 8.98
CA ILE A 68 -2.23 2.75 9.09
C ILE A 68 -0.89 2.18 9.57
N LEU A 69 0.24 2.65 9.02
CA LEU A 69 1.57 2.20 9.45
C LEU A 69 1.84 2.45 10.94
N ARG A 70 1.35 3.56 11.50
CA ARG A 70 1.50 3.85 12.94
C ARG A 70 0.66 2.89 13.77
N ILE A 71 -0.57 2.62 13.34
CA ILE A 71 -1.49 1.69 14.00
C ILE A 71 -0.91 0.27 14.01
N LEU A 72 -0.30 -0.17 12.91
CA LEU A 72 0.35 -1.48 12.82
C LEU A 72 1.62 -1.58 13.67
N LYS A 73 2.44 -0.51 13.72
CA LYS A 73 3.62 -0.44 14.59
C LYS A 73 3.27 -0.55 16.07
N SER A 74 2.17 0.08 16.51
CA SER A 74 1.72 0.01 17.91
C SER A 74 1.32 -1.40 18.38
N ARG A 75 1.12 -2.36 17.46
CA ARG A 75 0.82 -3.76 17.78
C ARG A 75 1.89 -4.74 17.31
N GLU A 76 3.07 -4.25 16.92
CA GLU A 76 4.18 -5.08 16.41
C GLU A 76 3.79 -5.96 15.20
N LEU A 77 2.72 -5.59 14.48
CA LEU A 77 2.27 -6.24 13.25
C LEU A 77 2.90 -5.61 12.00
N ALA A 78 3.93 -4.77 12.20
CA ALA A 78 4.62 -4.11 11.12
C ALA A 78 5.70 -5.03 10.55
N SER A 79 5.72 -5.17 9.22
CA SER A 79 6.83 -5.81 8.51
C SER A 79 8.14 -5.08 8.81
N ASP A 80 9.22 -5.84 9.05
CA ASP A 80 10.58 -5.30 9.26
C ASP A 80 11.06 -4.48 8.07
N LEU A 81 10.72 -4.93 6.86
CA LEU A 81 11.00 -4.22 5.61
C LEU A 81 9.79 -3.36 5.20
N PRO A 82 9.99 -2.09 4.79
CA PRO A 82 8.89 -1.27 4.28
C PRO A 82 8.34 -1.82 2.96
N GLU A 83 7.02 -1.67 2.78
CA GLU A 83 6.26 -2.21 1.66
C GLU A 83 6.85 -1.81 0.29
N ASP A 84 7.26 -0.55 0.13
CA ASP A 84 7.76 -0.02 -1.13
C ASP A 84 9.04 -0.73 -1.58
N LEU A 85 10.00 -0.90 -0.67
CA LEU A 85 11.25 -1.63 -0.95
C LEU A 85 10.97 -3.10 -1.26
N HIS A 86 10.09 -3.74 -0.50
CA HIS A 86 9.70 -5.13 -0.76
C HIS A 86 9.17 -5.31 -2.19
N HIS A 87 8.33 -4.40 -2.66
CA HIS A 87 7.78 -4.47 -4.02
C HIS A 87 8.81 -4.18 -5.12
N LEU A 88 9.73 -3.24 -4.89
CA LEU A 88 10.84 -2.98 -5.82
C LEU A 88 11.75 -4.20 -5.96
N ILE A 89 12.12 -4.83 -4.84
CA ILE A 89 12.93 -6.06 -4.82
C ILE A 89 12.18 -7.19 -5.53
N LYS A 90 10.90 -7.40 -5.21
CA LYS A 90 10.06 -8.42 -5.85
C LYS A 90 10.03 -8.26 -7.37
N LYS A 91 9.89 -7.01 -7.86
CA LYS A 91 9.91 -6.70 -9.29
C LYS A 91 11.27 -6.97 -9.92
N ALA A 92 12.36 -6.56 -9.29
CA ALA A 92 13.71 -6.78 -9.78
C ALA A 92 14.05 -8.27 -9.89
N VAL A 93 13.68 -9.06 -8.88
CA VAL A 93 13.86 -10.53 -8.88
C VAL A 93 13.05 -11.18 -10.00
N ALA A 94 11.80 -10.75 -10.22
CA ALA A 94 10.97 -11.25 -11.32
C ALA A 94 11.60 -10.97 -12.69
N VAL A 95 12.04 -9.73 -12.94
CA VAL A 95 12.73 -9.35 -14.18
C VAL A 95 14.00 -10.19 -14.38
N ARG A 96 14.84 -10.33 -13.34
CA ARG A 96 16.05 -11.15 -13.40
C ARG A 96 15.74 -12.63 -13.69
N SER A 97 14.66 -13.17 -13.11
CA SER A 97 14.24 -14.54 -13.37
C SER A 97 13.82 -14.75 -14.83
N ILE A 98 13.06 -13.81 -15.38
CA ILE A 98 12.65 -13.83 -16.81
C ILE A 98 13.88 -13.75 -17.72
N LEU A 99 14.81 -12.83 -17.43
CA LEU A 99 16.03 -12.64 -18.23
C LEU A 99 16.96 -13.86 -18.19
N ARG A 100 17.01 -14.60 -17.08
CA ARG A 100 17.79 -15.84 -16.98
C ARG A 100 17.16 -16.99 -17.76
N GLY A 101 15.82 -17.09 -17.77
CA GLY A 101 15.10 -18.14 -18.51
C GLY A 101 15.03 -17.88 -20.02
N THR A 102 15.06 -16.61 -20.44
CA THR A 102 15.06 -16.22 -21.85
C THR A 102 16.52 -16.06 -22.30
N GLY A 103 17.11 -17.06 -22.96
CA GLY A 103 18.53 -17.08 -23.38
C GLY A 103 19.02 -15.97 -24.34
N ARG A 104 18.31 -14.84 -24.44
CA ARG A 104 18.58 -13.69 -25.32
C ARG A 104 19.71 -12.76 -24.87
N LEU A 105 20.35 -13.03 -23.72
CA LEU A 105 21.49 -12.22 -23.24
C LEU A 105 22.86 -12.64 -23.79
N LYS A 106 22.96 -13.71 -24.60
CA LYS A 106 24.24 -14.02 -25.29
C LYS A 106 24.56 -13.10 -26.47
N MET A 107 23.59 -12.35 -27.00
CA MET A 107 23.77 -11.54 -28.23
C MET A 107 24.10 -10.06 -27.98
N LEU A 108 23.96 -9.56 -26.75
CA LEU A 108 24.22 -8.14 -26.43
C LEU A 108 25.58 -7.88 -25.76
N ASN A 109 26.34 -8.93 -25.42
CA ASN A 109 27.71 -8.82 -24.90
C ASN A 109 28.78 -9.01 -26.00
N SER A 110 28.42 -8.84 -27.28
CA SER A 110 29.34 -9.02 -28.43
C SER A 110 29.49 -7.76 -29.30
N ILE A 111 29.22 -6.58 -28.75
CA ILE A 111 29.61 -5.28 -29.32
C ILE A 111 30.25 -4.47 -28.20
#